data_AF-F7TAF2-F1
#
_entry.id   AF-F7TAF2-F1
#
_cell.length_a   1.000
_cell.length_b   1.000
_cell.length_c   1.000
_cell.angle_alpha   90.00
_cell.angle_beta   90.00
_cell.angle_gamma   90.00
#
_symmetry.space_group_name_H-M   'P 1'
#
loop_
_entity.id
_entity.type
_entity.pdbx_description
1 polymer ?
#
loop_
_entity_poly.entity_id
_entity_poly.type
_entity_poly.pdbx_seq_one_letter_code
_entity_poly.pdbx_strand_id
1 'polypeptide(L)'
;MASIQQTSNGWRAQLKIAGVRESACFEQKFEAETWAHRREAELKSLKRAVASARRISATKHKFLGAGELYSEQQIVETSTPIPDTSGVYFLIKDEAVVYVGKSTNVHRRIQDHLKQKCFDRINVIECPEAHLLRLEAHYIRSFQPILNVAGLSGVGELEVALHLASQPL
;
A
#
# COMPACT_ATOMS: atom_id res chain seq x y z
N MET A 1 -11.67 20.43 -1.46
CA MET A 1 -11.30 21.20 -0.26
C MET A 1 -12.49 21.18 0.66
N ALA A 2 -12.30 20.64 1.86
CA ALA A 2 -13.31 20.63 2.90
C ALA A 2 -13.62 22.07 3.34
N SER A 3 -14.89 22.37 3.61
CA SER A 3 -15.31 23.62 4.23
C SER A 3 -15.76 23.37 5.66
N ILE A 4 -15.31 24.20 6.58
CA ILE A 4 -15.68 24.13 7.99
C ILE A 4 -16.53 25.36 8.32
N GLN A 5 -17.67 25.13 8.94
CA GLN A 5 -18.64 26.18 9.29
C GLN A 5 -19.07 26.04 10.75
N GLN A 6 -19.17 27.15 11.47
CA GLN A 6 -19.75 27.19 12.80
C GLN A 6 -21.28 27.19 12.69
N THR A 7 -21.93 26.40 13.55
CA THR A 7 -23.39 26.25 13.64
C THR A 7 -23.85 26.55 15.06
N SER A 8 -25.16 26.64 15.29
CA SER A 8 -25.72 26.92 16.62
C SER A 8 -25.32 25.88 17.68
N ASN A 9 -25.00 24.65 17.26
CA ASN A 9 -24.75 23.51 18.16
C ASN A 9 -23.34 22.91 17.96
N GLY A 10 -22.38 23.66 17.39
CA GLY A 10 -21.00 23.19 17.18
C GLY A 10 -20.44 23.50 15.81
N TRP A 11 -19.56 22.64 15.30
CA TRP A 11 -18.80 22.81 14.06
C TRP A 11 -19.18 21.77 13.02
N ARG A 12 -19.46 22.19 11.79
CA ARG A 12 -19.77 21.31 10.66
C ARG A 12 -18.63 21.30 9.66
N ALA A 13 -18.11 20.12 9.32
CA ALA A 13 -17.20 19.91 8.20
C ALA A 13 -17.96 19.34 7.00
N GLN A 14 -17.68 19.84 5.80
CA GLN A 14 -18.34 19.42 4.57
C GLN A 14 -17.33 19.18 3.44
N LEU A 15 -17.52 18.12 2.67
CA LEU A 15 -16.72 17.75 1.50
C LEU A 15 -17.64 17.53 0.30
N LYS A 16 -17.24 18.05 -0.86
CA LYS A 16 -17.92 17.77 -2.15
C LYS A 16 -17.09 16.75 -2.93
N ILE A 17 -17.63 15.56 -3.14
CA ILE A 17 -16.97 14.44 -3.81
C ILE A 17 -17.82 14.02 -5.00
N ALA A 18 -17.34 14.25 -6.22
CA ALA A 18 -18.00 13.81 -7.46
C ALA A 18 -19.51 14.14 -7.53
N GLY A 19 -19.91 15.31 -7.02
CA GLY A 19 -21.31 15.76 -7.01
C GLY A 19 -22.09 15.41 -5.73
N VAL A 20 -21.61 14.47 -4.92
CA VAL A 20 -22.17 14.11 -3.61
C VAL A 20 -21.57 14.98 -2.50
N ARG A 21 -22.40 15.45 -1.57
CA ARG A 21 -21.96 16.19 -0.38
C ARG A 21 -21.89 15.24 0.82
N GLU A 22 -20.70 15.11 1.41
CA GLU A 22 -20.49 14.41 2.66
C GLU A 22 -20.30 15.45 3.76
N SER A 23 -21.00 15.33 4.88
CA SER A 23 -20.90 16.28 5.98
C SER A 23 -21.03 15.62 7.34
N ALA A 24 -20.29 16.13 8.31
CA ALA A 24 -20.36 15.71 9.71
C ALA A 24 -20.36 16.94 10.63
N CYS A 25 -21.00 16.82 11.79
CA CYS A 25 -21.05 17.86 12.83
C CYS A 25 -20.29 17.35 14.07
N PHE A 26 -19.58 18.27 14.73
CA PHE A 26 -18.68 18.02 15.85
C PHE A 26 -18.90 19.10 16.91
N GLU A 27 -18.64 18.77 18.16
CA GLU A 27 -18.73 19.76 19.24
C GLU A 27 -17.57 20.74 19.17
N GLN A 28 -16.37 20.25 18.87
CA GLN A 28 -15.14 21.04 18.83
C GLN A 28 -14.62 21.29 17.41
N LYS A 29 -14.04 22.48 17.18
CA LYS A 29 -13.46 22.87 15.88
C LYS A 29 -12.34 21.93 15.43
N PHE A 30 -11.47 21.56 16.38
CA PHE A 30 -10.31 20.70 16.12
C PHE A 30 -10.72 19.31 15.62
N GLU A 31 -11.84 18.77 16.13
CA GLU A 31 -12.39 17.48 15.67
C GLU A 31 -12.90 17.58 14.23
N ALA A 32 -13.57 18.69 13.90
CA ALA A 32 -14.03 18.97 12.54
C ALA A 32 -12.87 19.10 11.54
N GLU A 33 -11.79 19.78 11.94
CA GLU A 33 -10.55 19.92 11.15
C GLU A 33 -9.85 18.58 10.96
N THR A 34 -9.70 17.80 12.03
CA THR A 34 -9.06 16.47 12.00
C THR A 34 -9.81 15.50 11.11
N TRP A 35 -11.15 15.51 11.19
CA TRP A 35 -12.01 14.71 10.31
C TRP A 35 -11.84 15.13 8.85
N ALA A 36 -11.84 16.43 8.55
CA ALA A 36 -11.67 16.96 7.21
C ALA A 36 -10.32 16.54 6.61
N HIS A 37 -9.21 16.73 7.34
CA HIS A 37 -7.87 16.35 6.90
C HIS A 37 -7.75 14.85 6.61
N ARG A 38 -8.29 14.01 7.50
CA ARG A 38 -8.31 12.54 7.30
C ARG A 38 -9.06 12.18 6.03
N ARG A 39 -10.27 12.74 5.85
CA ARG A 39 -11.13 12.41 4.73
C ARG A 39 -10.58 12.88 3.39
N GLU A 40 -9.90 14.03 3.36
CA GLU A 40 -9.17 14.50 2.18
C GLU A 40 -7.99 13.59 1.83
N ALA A 41 -7.24 13.12 2.83
CA ALA A 41 -6.14 12.18 2.63
C ALA A 41 -6.64 10.84 2.05
N GLU A 42 -7.73 10.30 2.58
CA GLU A 42 -8.39 9.09 2.06
C GLU A 42 -8.91 9.29 0.63
N LEU A 43 -9.56 10.42 0.34
CA LEU A 43 -10.05 10.68 -1.00
C LEU A 43 -8.90 10.84 -2.00
N LYS A 44 -7.79 11.43 -1.57
CA LYS A 44 -6.57 11.55 -2.37
C LYS A 44 -5.93 10.17 -2.64
N SER A 45 -5.85 9.29 -1.64
CA SER A 45 -5.33 7.93 -1.83
C SER A 45 -6.24 7.11 -2.74
N LEU A 46 -7.56 7.16 -2.53
CA LEU A 46 -8.54 6.45 -3.35
C LEU A 46 -8.51 6.93 -4.81
N LYS A 47 -8.40 8.24 -5.05
CA LYS A 47 -8.23 8.79 -6.41
C LYS A 47 -6.95 8.30 -7.07
N ARG A 48 -5.83 8.18 -6.33
CA ARG A 48 -4.58 7.61 -6.85
C ARG A 48 -4.73 6.13 -7.19
N ALA A 49 -5.34 5.34 -6.30
CA ALA A 49 -5.58 3.91 -6.52
C ALA A 49 -6.49 3.66 -7.73
N VAL A 50 -7.58 4.42 -7.89
CA VAL A 50 -8.48 4.31 -9.06
C VAL A 50 -7.78 4.71 -10.35
N ALA A 51 -6.93 5.75 -10.33
CA ALA A 51 -6.12 6.12 -11.49
C ALA A 51 -5.09 5.03 -11.84
N SER A 52 -4.50 4.37 -10.84
CA SER A 52 -3.59 3.23 -11.02
C SER A 52 -4.33 2.01 -11.60
N ALA A 53 -5.47 1.62 -11.03
CA ALA A 53 -6.28 0.49 -11.50
C ALA A 53 -6.83 0.70 -12.92
N ARG A 54 -7.29 1.92 -13.26
CA ARG A 54 -7.69 2.25 -14.64
C ARG A 54 -6.54 2.13 -15.63
N ARG A 55 -5.31 2.43 -15.22
CA ARG A 55 -4.11 2.27 -16.06
C ARG A 55 -3.74 0.80 -16.27
N ILE A 56 -3.80 -0.03 -15.22
CA ILE A 56 -3.54 -1.47 -15.31
C ILE A 56 -4.53 -2.14 -16.29
N SER A 57 -5.81 -1.78 -16.23
CA SER A 57 -6.83 -2.27 -17.18
C SER A 57 -6.75 -1.65 -18.57
N ALA A 58 -6.06 -0.52 -18.75
CA ALA A 58 -5.93 0.19 -20.03
C ALA A 58 -4.67 -0.20 -20.82
N THR A 59 -3.77 -1.00 -20.25
CA THR A 59 -2.64 -1.59 -20.98
C THR A 59 -3.13 -2.61 -22.01
N LYS A 60 -3.62 -2.09 -23.14
CA LYS A 60 -3.77 -2.76 -24.44
C LYS A 60 -2.39 -3.09 -25.01
N HIS A 61 -1.57 -3.87 -24.31
CA HIS A 61 -0.40 -4.42 -24.99
C HIS A 61 -0.92 -5.42 -26.02
N LYS A 62 -0.85 -5.02 -27.30
CA LYS A 62 -1.09 -5.93 -28.41
C LYS A 62 0.08 -6.90 -28.43
N PHE A 63 -0.19 -8.19 -28.48
CA PHE A 63 0.86 -9.19 -28.68
C PHE A 63 1.46 -8.90 -30.06
N LEU A 64 2.71 -8.42 -30.10
CA LEU A 64 3.39 -8.15 -31.37
C LEU A 64 3.91 -9.46 -31.95
N GLY A 65 3.67 -9.67 -33.24
CA GLY A 65 4.27 -10.77 -33.98
C GLY A 65 5.76 -10.52 -34.23
N ALA A 66 6.49 -11.58 -34.59
CA ALA A 66 7.90 -11.46 -34.94
C ALA A 66 8.08 -10.52 -36.15
N GLY A 67 8.72 -9.37 -35.94
CA GLY A 67 9.01 -8.36 -36.97
C GLY A 67 8.27 -7.04 -36.84
N GLU A 68 7.30 -6.92 -35.93
CA GLU A 68 6.64 -5.65 -35.62
C GLU A 68 7.33 -4.96 -34.44
N LEU A 69 7.63 -3.67 -34.59
CA LEU A 69 8.19 -2.83 -33.53
C LEU A 69 7.26 -1.62 -33.31
N TYR A 70 7.06 -1.23 -32.06
CA TYR A 70 6.47 0.07 -31.75
C TYR A 70 7.45 1.20 -32.12
N SER A 71 6.92 2.31 -32.60
CA SER A 71 7.71 3.54 -32.72
C SER A 71 8.06 4.10 -31.34
N GLU A 72 9.09 4.93 -31.27
CA GLU A 72 9.48 5.61 -30.04
C GLU A 72 8.32 6.38 -29.41
N GLN A 73 7.53 7.09 -30.23
CA GLN A 73 6.34 7.82 -29.77
C GLN A 73 5.30 6.88 -29.13
N GLN A 74 5.05 5.73 -29.75
CA GLN A 74 4.11 4.74 -29.21
C GLN A 74 4.59 4.15 -27.89
N ILE A 75 5.91 3.93 -27.74
CA ILE A 75 6.51 3.45 -26.49
C ILE A 75 6.34 4.51 -25.38
N VAL A 76 6.58 5.78 -25.70
CA VAL A 76 6.42 6.89 -24.73
C VAL A 76 4.95 7.07 -24.32
N GLU A 77 4.02 7.06 -25.28
CA GLU A 77 2.58 7.20 -25.01
C GLU A 77 2.01 6.06 -24.15
N THR A 78 2.53 4.85 -24.32
CA THR A 78 2.11 3.67 -23.57
C THR A 78 2.93 3.44 -22.29
N SER A 79 3.93 4.29 -22.04
CA SER A 79 4.76 4.18 -20.84
C SER A 79 3.95 4.47 -19.58
N THR A 80 4.30 3.76 -18.51
CA THR A 80 3.75 4.03 -17.18
C THR A 80 4.83 4.69 -16.32
N PRO A 81 4.51 5.79 -15.61
CA PRO A 81 5.46 6.39 -14.69
C PRO A 81 5.78 5.40 -13.57
N ILE A 82 7.05 5.32 -13.18
CA ILE A 82 7.50 4.45 -12.09
C ILE A 82 6.75 4.89 -10.81
N PRO A 83 5.94 4.01 -10.20
CA PRO A 83 5.17 4.40 -9.04
C PRO A 83 6.04 4.45 -7.79
N ASP A 84 6.16 5.65 -7.19
CA ASP A 84 6.65 5.81 -5.82
C ASP A 84 5.55 5.40 -4.84
N THR A 85 5.46 4.09 -4.65
CA THR A 85 4.50 3.46 -3.75
C THR A 85 5.11 3.33 -2.36
N SER A 86 4.64 4.16 -1.45
CA SER A 86 4.87 4.04 -0.02
C SER A 86 3.86 3.07 0.59
N GLY A 87 4.33 2.12 1.39
CA GLY A 87 3.46 1.14 2.01
C GLY A 87 4.16 0.09 2.86
N VAL A 88 3.35 -0.79 3.41
CA VAL A 88 3.78 -2.01 4.10
C VAL A 88 3.69 -3.17 3.11
N TYR A 89 4.77 -3.94 3.00
CA TYR A 89 4.83 -5.13 2.16
C TYR A 89 4.96 -6.40 3.01
N PHE A 90 4.41 -7.48 2.47
CA PHE A 90 4.36 -8.80 3.08
C PHE A 90 5.08 -9.76 2.15
N LEU A 91 6.05 -10.51 2.67
CA LEU A 91 6.65 -11.63 1.96
C LEU A 91 5.95 -12.90 2.42
N ILE A 92 5.51 -13.72 1.46
CA ILE A 92 4.70 -14.90 1.69
C ILE A 92 5.46 -16.11 1.14
N LYS A 93 5.52 -17.16 1.95
CA LYS A 93 6.09 -18.45 1.58
C LYS A 93 5.10 -19.53 1.99
N ASP A 94 4.72 -20.40 1.06
CA ASP A 94 3.85 -21.55 1.32
C ASP A 94 2.55 -21.18 2.10
N GLU A 95 1.92 -20.06 1.71
CA GLU A 95 0.70 -19.50 2.33
C GLU A 95 0.86 -18.83 3.70
N ALA A 96 2.08 -18.79 4.26
CA ALA A 96 2.37 -18.07 5.50
C ALA A 96 3.03 -16.71 5.26
N VAL A 97 2.66 -15.71 6.07
CA VAL A 97 3.39 -14.43 6.11
C VAL A 97 4.70 -14.64 6.86
N VAL A 98 5.81 -14.67 6.12
CA VAL A 98 7.14 -14.90 6.71
C VAL A 98 7.87 -13.61 7.07
N TYR A 99 7.50 -12.49 6.45
CA TYR A 99 8.09 -11.18 6.74
C TYR A 99 7.12 -10.04 6.48
N VAL A 100 7.21 -9.00 7.31
CA VAL A 100 6.53 -7.73 7.15
C VAL A 100 7.58 -6.62 7.17
N GLY A 101 7.53 -5.71 6.21
CA GLY A 101 8.40 -4.53 6.20
C GLY A 101 7.71 -3.31 5.62
N LYS A 102 8.28 -2.14 5.85
CA LYS A 102 7.84 -0.88 5.25
C LYS A 102 8.85 -0.30 4.26
N SER A 103 8.37 0.52 3.33
CA SER A 103 9.23 1.35 2.47
C SER A 103 8.44 2.52 1.89
N THR A 104 9.12 3.63 1.61
CA THR A 104 8.59 4.71 0.75
C THR A 104 8.67 4.36 -0.73
N ASN A 105 9.48 3.34 -1.07
CA ASN A 105 9.53 2.72 -2.39
C ASN A 105 9.53 1.18 -2.23
N VAL A 106 8.33 0.60 -2.15
CA VAL A 106 8.14 -0.84 -1.89
C VAL A 106 8.68 -1.71 -3.03
N HIS A 107 8.53 -1.29 -4.29
CA HIS A 107 8.97 -2.09 -5.44
C HIS A 107 10.49 -2.31 -5.45
N ARG A 108 11.27 -1.24 -5.25
CA ARG A 108 12.72 -1.33 -5.14
C ARG A 108 13.13 -2.21 -3.95
N ARG A 109 12.47 -2.04 -2.80
CA ARG A 109 12.80 -2.80 -1.59
C ARG A 109 12.52 -4.30 -1.73
N ILE A 110 11.44 -4.66 -2.42
CA ILE A 110 11.11 -6.07 -2.70
C ILE A 110 12.15 -6.69 -3.65
N GLN A 111 12.62 -5.94 -4.65
CA GLN A 111 13.69 -6.41 -5.54
C GLN A 111 15.00 -6.70 -4.80
N ASP A 112 15.35 -5.88 -3.81
CA ASP A 112 16.52 -6.14 -2.96
C ASP A 112 16.35 -7.43 -2.15
N HIS A 113 15.13 -7.71 -1.65
CA HIS A 113 14.83 -8.93 -0.90
C HIS A 113 14.83 -10.19 -1.74
N LEU A 114 14.49 -10.14 -3.03
CA LEU A 114 14.56 -11.30 -3.93
C LEU A 114 15.97 -11.93 -3.97
N LYS A 115 17.01 -11.14 -3.67
CA LYS A 115 18.41 -11.61 -3.63
C LYS A 115 18.80 -12.24 -2.29
N GLN A 116 18.03 -11.99 -1.24
CA GLN A 116 18.44 -12.25 0.16
C GLN A 116 17.46 -13.17 0.90
N LYS A 117 16.20 -13.24 0.47
CA LYS A 117 15.11 -13.92 1.18
C LYS A 117 14.34 -14.83 0.24
N CYS A 118 13.81 -15.92 0.79
CA CYS A 118 12.95 -16.84 0.07
C CYS A 118 11.47 -16.55 0.34
N PHE A 119 10.74 -16.24 -0.72
CA PHE A 119 9.30 -16.06 -0.75
C PHE A 119 8.80 -16.33 -2.17
N ASP A 120 7.56 -16.79 -2.31
CA ASP A 120 6.94 -17.09 -3.60
C ASP A 120 5.89 -16.05 -4.00
N ARG A 121 5.38 -15.29 -3.02
CA ARG A 121 4.34 -14.29 -3.22
C ARG A 121 4.61 -13.05 -2.40
N ILE A 122 4.06 -11.93 -2.87
CA ILE A 122 4.10 -10.65 -2.18
C ILE A 122 2.70 -10.06 -2.07
N ASN A 123 2.48 -9.27 -1.02
CA ASN A 123 1.34 -8.37 -0.93
C ASN A 123 1.83 -6.98 -0.49
N VAL A 124 1.16 -5.92 -0.92
CA VAL A 124 1.50 -4.53 -0.61
C VAL A 124 0.24 -3.78 -0.21
N ILE A 125 0.26 -3.17 0.96
CA ILE A 125 -0.75 -2.24 1.42
C ILE A 125 -0.17 -0.84 1.34
N GLU A 126 -0.69 -0.04 0.40
CA GLU A 126 -0.30 1.36 0.25
C GLU A 126 -0.70 2.16 1.49
N CYS A 127 0.23 2.92 2.03
CA CYS A 127 -0.08 3.87 3.09
C CYS A 127 0.88 5.07 3.07
N PRO A 128 0.41 6.26 3.50
CA PRO A 128 1.28 7.42 3.67
C PRO A 128 2.45 7.13 4.61
N GLU A 129 3.58 7.80 4.38
CA GLU A 129 4.80 7.63 5.17
C GLU A 129 4.56 7.81 6.68
N ALA A 130 3.73 8.80 7.04
CA ALA A 130 3.33 9.09 8.42
C ALA A 130 2.73 7.89 9.16
N HIS A 131 2.15 6.93 8.44
CA HIS A 131 1.48 5.76 9.03
C HIS A 131 2.31 4.47 8.93
N LEU A 132 3.42 4.47 8.17
CA LEU A 132 4.20 3.27 7.91
C LEU A 132 4.66 2.58 9.19
N LEU A 133 5.25 3.34 10.12
CA LEU A 133 5.79 2.80 11.37
C LEU A 133 4.69 2.12 12.21
N ARG A 134 3.54 2.79 12.37
CA ARG A 134 2.44 2.27 13.18
C ARG A 134 1.81 1.04 12.54
N LEU A 135 1.64 1.05 11.22
CA LEU A 135 0.99 -0.03 10.48
C LEU A 135 1.88 -1.29 10.42
N GLU A 136 3.17 -1.12 10.15
CA GLU A 136 4.16 -2.21 10.22
C GLU A 136 4.20 -2.84 11.61
N ALA A 137 4.34 -2.03 12.66
CA ALA A 137 4.39 -2.53 14.03
C ALA A 137 3.09 -3.21 14.47
N HIS A 138 1.94 -2.82 13.90
CA HIS A 138 0.69 -3.51 14.14
C HIS A 138 0.70 -4.91 13.52
N TYR A 139 1.06 -5.03 12.23
CA TYR A 139 1.10 -6.32 11.55
C TYR A 139 2.17 -7.26 12.10
N ILE A 140 3.37 -6.77 12.44
CA ILE A 140 4.41 -7.61 13.07
C ILE A 140 3.90 -8.16 14.40
N ARG A 141 3.24 -7.35 15.23
CA ARG A 141 2.68 -7.83 16.51
C ARG A 141 1.54 -8.83 16.31
N SER A 142 0.69 -8.62 15.30
CA SER A 142 -0.46 -9.48 15.04
C SER A 142 -0.08 -10.82 14.42
N PHE A 143 0.90 -10.83 13.51
CA PHE A 143 1.26 -12.04 12.74
C PHE A 143 2.54 -12.73 13.23
N GLN A 144 3.36 -12.05 14.05
CA GLN A 144 4.65 -12.54 14.53
C GLN A 144 5.48 -13.27 13.45
N PRO A 145 5.70 -12.64 12.29
CA PRO A 145 6.35 -13.29 11.15
C PRO A 145 7.77 -13.73 11.51
N ILE A 146 8.11 -14.97 11.18
CA ILE A 146 9.34 -15.65 11.60
C ILE A 146 10.59 -14.82 11.29
N LEU A 147 10.68 -14.24 10.09
CA LEU A 147 11.87 -13.45 9.68
C LEU A 147 11.98 -12.10 10.38
N ASN A 148 10.90 -11.58 11.00
CA ASN A 148 10.98 -10.37 11.82
C ASN A 148 11.34 -10.70 13.27
N VAL A 149 10.87 -11.83 13.80
CA VAL A 149 11.07 -12.21 15.20
C VAL A 149 12.45 -12.81 15.42
N ALA A 150 12.89 -13.69 14.53
CA ALA A 150 14.11 -14.46 14.73
C ALA A 150 15.38 -13.71 14.26
N GLY A 151 15.25 -12.52 13.66
CA GLY A 151 16.39 -11.77 13.11
C GLY A 151 17.10 -12.47 11.95
N LEU A 152 16.50 -13.54 11.42
CA LEU A 152 17.10 -14.43 10.43
C LEU A 152 17.17 -13.71 9.07
N SER A 153 18.37 -13.70 8.51
CA SER A 153 18.68 -13.10 7.22
C SER A 153 18.96 -14.13 6.12
N GLY A 154 18.95 -15.44 6.46
CA GLY A 154 19.37 -16.51 5.56
C GLY A 154 18.28 -17.51 5.18
N VAL A 155 18.43 -18.09 3.98
CA VAL A 155 17.53 -19.08 3.36
C VAL A 155 17.41 -20.37 4.18
N GLY A 156 18.53 -20.88 4.71
CA GLY A 156 18.57 -22.16 5.43
C GLY A 156 17.96 -22.13 6.84
N GLU A 157 17.83 -20.96 7.44
CA GLU A 157 17.31 -20.83 8.81
C GLU A 157 15.77 -20.78 8.84
N LEU A 158 15.15 -20.37 7.73
CA LEU A 158 13.69 -20.27 7.60
C LEU A 158 13.02 -21.66 7.51
N GLU A 159 13.64 -22.61 6.80
CA GLU A 159 13.12 -23.98 6.70
C GLU A 159 13.09 -24.69 8.05
N VAL A 160 14.12 -24.49 8.87
CA VAL A 160 14.20 -25.05 10.23
C VAL A 160 13.14 -24.43 11.14
N ALA A 161 12.98 -23.10 11.09
CA ALA A 161 12.00 -22.40 11.92
C ALA A 161 10.54 -22.73 11.53
N LEU A 162 10.23 -22.84 10.24
CA LEU A 162 8.89 -23.27 9.79
C LEU A 162 8.59 -24.71 10.20
N HIS A 163 9.59 -25.60 10.10
CA HIS A 163 9.45 -26.99 10.50
C HIS A 163 9.19 -27.12 12.01
N LEU A 164 9.91 -26.36 12.84
CA LEU A 164 9.71 -26.32 14.30
C LEU A 164 8.36 -25.71 14.71
N ALA A 165 7.86 -24.71 13.97
CA ALA A 165 6.56 -24.10 14.21
C ALA A 165 5.37 -24.98 13.77
N SER A 166 5.62 -26.03 12.97
CA SER A 166 4.60 -26.93 12.41
C SER A 166 4.49 -28.27 13.16
N GLN A 167 5.30 -28.50 14.20
CA GLN A 167 5.17 -29.70 15.04
C GLN A 167 4.11 -29.47 16.14
N PRO A 168 3.12 -30.36 16.28
CA PRO A 168 2.18 -30.29 17.40
C PRO A 168 2.91 -30.65 18.71
N LEU A 169 2.52 -29.97 19.80
CA LEU A 169 2.96 -30.21 21.18
C LEU A 169 2.72 -31.66 21.63
#